data_AF-A0A957JNI3-F1
#
_entry.id   AF-A0A957JNI3-F1
#
_cell.length_a   1.000
_cell.length_b   1.000
_cell.length_c   1.000
_cell.angle_alpha   90.00
_cell.angle_beta   90.00
_cell.angle_gamma   90.00
#
_symmetry.space_group_name_H-M   'P 1'
#
loop_
_entity.id
_entity.type
_entity.pdbx_description
1 polymer ?
#
loop_
_entity_poly.entity_id
_entity_poly.type
_entity_poly.pdbx_seq_one_letter_code
_entity_poly.pdbx_strand_id
1 'polypeptide(L)'
;MEPILQFGLDLTRWLQQTYPQLRGLMELLSQLGTVEFYLLVLPLLYWSVNKRTSIYLLNLFLITATINGFCKQFFRGPRPFWLESTLGTGDDGRYGIPSGHVQMSTIFYTYLAYWSGKGWAYLVAAIAILLMALSRIYLGAHFIHDTILGFLLSALLFIAFLVWQRRYEAGFRKRILGRRLLYALMVPAGLTAVYLIGLLIIGQPNSNVPWADLIPTAEREGIDD
;
A
#
# COMPACT_ATOMS: atom_id res chain seq x y z
N MET A 1 11.65 -23.10 9.59
CA MET A 1 10.99 -21.85 9.16
C MET A 1 10.85 -20.95 10.39
N GLU A 2 10.97 -19.63 10.24
CA GLU A 2 10.84 -18.70 11.38
C GLU A 2 9.46 -18.83 12.05
N PRO A 3 9.37 -18.79 13.40
CA PRO A 3 8.10 -19.00 14.12
C PRO A 3 6.98 -18.04 13.68
N ILE A 4 7.31 -16.80 13.34
CA ILE A 4 6.34 -15.78 12.91
C ILE A 4 5.72 -16.10 11.55
N LEU A 5 6.50 -16.69 10.64
CA LEU A 5 6.01 -17.10 9.31
C LEU A 5 5.10 -18.32 9.45
N GLN A 6 5.49 -19.30 10.27
CA GLN A 6 4.68 -20.50 10.54
C GLN A 6 3.33 -20.13 11.12
N PHE A 7 3.31 -19.29 12.15
CA PHE A 7 2.07 -18.77 12.74
C PHE A 7 1.17 -18.10 11.69
N GLY A 8 1.77 -17.32 10.78
CA GLY A 8 1.03 -16.65 9.71
C GLY A 8 0.42 -17.62 8.68
N LEU A 9 1.13 -18.69 8.32
CA LEU A 9 0.60 -19.75 7.45
C LEU A 9 -0.55 -20.48 8.15
N ASP A 10 -0.35 -20.87 9.41
CA ASP A 10 -1.34 -21.62 10.17
C ASP A 10 -2.62 -20.81 10.37
N LEU A 11 -2.50 -19.51 10.65
CA LEU A 11 -3.64 -18.61 10.73
C LEU A 11 -4.39 -18.51 9.39
N THR A 12 -3.67 -18.32 8.30
CA THR A 12 -4.27 -18.22 6.95
C THR A 12 -5.03 -19.49 6.62
N ARG A 13 -4.39 -20.65 6.84
CA ARG A 13 -4.99 -21.96 6.61
C ARG A 13 -6.24 -22.16 7.46
N TRP A 14 -6.16 -21.82 8.75
CA TRP A 14 -7.29 -21.91 9.67
C TRP A 14 -8.47 -21.03 9.23
N LEU A 15 -8.22 -19.79 8.78
CA LEU A 15 -9.25 -18.88 8.27
C LEU A 15 -9.97 -19.46 7.05
N GLN A 16 -9.21 -19.99 6.09
CA GLN A 16 -9.74 -20.57 4.86
C GLN A 16 -10.55 -21.85 5.12
N GLN A 17 -10.06 -22.72 6.01
CA GLN A 17 -10.73 -23.97 6.37
C GLN A 17 -11.99 -23.74 7.22
N THR A 18 -11.96 -22.77 8.13
CA THR A 18 -13.08 -22.49 9.04
C THR A 18 -14.18 -21.68 8.35
N TYR A 19 -13.80 -20.76 7.46
CA TYR A 19 -14.73 -19.85 6.80
C TYR A 19 -14.58 -19.84 5.26
N PRO A 20 -14.67 -20.99 4.57
CA PRO A 20 -14.50 -21.06 3.11
C PRO A 20 -15.53 -20.22 2.34
N GLN A 21 -16.73 -20.04 2.90
CA GLN A 21 -17.80 -19.22 2.32
C GLN A 21 -17.44 -17.73 2.20
N LEU A 22 -16.43 -17.24 2.93
CA LEU A 22 -16.03 -15.84 2.87
C LEU A 22 -15.13 -15.52 1.68
N ARG A 23 -14.63 -16.51 0.94
CA ARG A 23 -13.65 -16.31 -0.14
C ARG A 23 -14.10 -15.26 -1.16
N GLY A 24 -15.31 -15.37 -1.70
CA GLY A 24 -15.81 -14.41 -2.69
C GLY A 24 -15.94 -12.98 -2.14
N LEU A 25 -16.32 -12.83 -0.86
CA LEU A 25 -16.34 -11.53 -0.18
C LEU A 25 -14.93 -10.97 -0.03
N MET A 26 -13.95 -11.81 0.37
CA MET A 26 -12.57 -11.38 0.53
C MET A 26 -11.92 -10.99 -0.79
N GLU A 27 -12.23 -11.70 -1.88
CA GLU A 27 -11.82 -11.34 -3.24
C GLU A 27 -12.44 -10.00 -3.66
N LEU A 28 -13.74 -9.79 -3.44
CA LEU A 28 -14.41 -8.52 -3.73
C LEU A 28 -13.83 -7.35 -2.93
N LEU A 29 -13.60 -7.55 -1.63
CA LEU A 29 -12.96 -6.55 -0.77
C LEU A 29 -11.56 -6.23 -1.28
N SER A 30 -10.79 -7.23 -1.70
CA SER A 30 -9.46 -7.02 -2.25
C SER A 30 -9.48 -6.17 -3.52
N GLN A 31 -10.51 -6.28 -4.37
CA GLN A 31 -10.62 -5.47 -5.59
C GLN A 31 -10.65 -3.97 -5.29
N LEU A 32 -11.19 -3.56 -4.13
CA LEU A 32 -11.23 -2.17 -3.68
C LEU A 32 -9.85 -1.61 -3.31
N GLY A 33 -8.83 -2.47 -3.18
CA GLY A 33 -7.45 -2.10 -2.85
C GLY A 33 -6.51 -2.12 -4.06
N THR A 34 -7.03 -2.38 -5.26
CA THR A 34 -6.27 -2.48 -6.50
C THR A 34 -5.98 -1.11 -7.11
N VAL A 35 -4.92 -1.02 -7.92
CA VAL A 35 -4.56 0.23 -8.61
C VAL A 35 -5.67 0.61 -9.60
N GLU A 36 -6.27 -0.37 -10.27
CA GLU A 36 -7.38 -0.24 -11.21
C GLU A 36 -8.59 0.44 -10.56
N PHE A 37 -8.95 0.02 -9.34
CA PHE A 37 -10.02 0.66 -8.57
C PHE A 37 -9.71 2.14 -8.32
N TYR A 38 -8.49 2.48 -7.88
CA TYR A 38 -8.13 3.87 -7.62
C TYR A 38 -7.99 4.71 -8.89
N LEU A 39 -7.54 4.13 -10.00
CA LEU A 39 -7.50 4.78 -11.31
C LEU A 39 -8.91 5.13 -11.81
N LEU A 40 -9.93 4.35 -11.44
CA LEU A 40 -11.33 4.68 -11.72
C LEU A 40 -11.86 5.76 -10.77
N VAL A 41 -11.62 5.62 -9.46
CA VAL A 41 -12.27 6.48 -8.44
C VAL A 41 -11.65 7.87 -8.35
N LEU A 42 -10.33 8.01 -8.43
CA LEU A 42 -9.65 9.30 -8.24
C LEU A 42 -10.05 10.36 -9.29
N PRO A 43 -10.16 10.04 -10.60
CA PRO A 43 -10.67 10.98 -11.59
C PRO A 43 -12.13 11.36 -11.37
N LEU A 44 -12.98 10.41 -10.96
CA LEU A 44 -14.39 10.70 -10.63
C LEU A 44 -14.50 11.68 -9.45
N LEU A 45 -13.69 11.50 -8.40
CA LEU A 45 -13.64 12.47 -7.30
C LEU A 45 -13.17 13.85 -7.81
N TYR A 46 -12.20 13.88 -8.71
CA TYR A 46 -11.66 15.12 -9.27
C TYR A 46 -12.70 15.89 -10.09
N TRP A 47 -13.44 15.21 -10.97
CA TRP A 47 -14.43 15.84 -11.84
C TRP A 47 -15.76 16.15 -11.14
N SER A 48 -16.21 15.26 -10.26
CA SER A 48 -17.59 15.28 -9.74
C SER A 48 -17.73 15.73 -8.30
N VAL A 49 -16.64 15.76 -7.51
CA VAL A 49 -16.71 16.05 -6.06
C VAL A 49 -15.96 17.32 -5.69
N ASN A 50 -14.62 17.27 -5.66
CA ASN A 50 -13.82 18.43 -5.27
C ASN A 50 -12.39 18.31 -5.78
N LYS A 51 -12.05 19.14 -6.79
CA LYS A 51 -10.73 19.15 -7.42
C LYS A 51 -9.57 19.24 -6.42
N ARG A 52 -9.70 20.08 -5.39
CA ARG A 52 -8.61 20.30 -4.41
C ARG A 52 -8.38 19.06 -3.57
N THR A 53 -9.45 18.51 -3.01
CA THR A 53 -9.42 17.27 -2.22
C THR A 53 -8.85 16.13 -3.04
N SER A 54 -9.28 15.98 -4.29
CA SER A 54 -8.79 14.93 -5.17
C SER A 54 -7.33 15.09 -5.55
N ILE A 55 -6.84 16.32 -5.76
CA ILE A 55 -5.41 16.56 -6.00
C ILE A 55 -4.58 16.16 -4.77
N TYR A 56 -5.01 16.52 -3.56
CA TYR A 56 -4.29 16.10 -2.34
C TYR A 56 -4.30 14.58 -2.18
N LEU A 57 -5.45 13.95 -2.39
CA LEU A 57 -5.58 12.50 -2.33
C LEU A 57 -4.70 11.80 -3.36
N LEU A 58 -4.66 12.30 -4.60
CA LEU A 58 -3.78 11.78 -5.65
C LEU A 58 -2.30 11.89 -5.26
N ASN A 59 -1.86 13.04 -4.74
CA ASN A 59 -0.47 13.21 -4.30
C ASN A 59 -0.12 12.28 -3.14
N LEU A 60 -1.02 12.14 -2.16
CA LEU A 60 -0.84 11.20 -1.07
C LEU A 60 -0.74 9.76 -1.58
N PHE A 61 -1.59 9.38 -2.53
CA PHE A 61 -1.55 8.07 -3.16
C PHE A 61 -0.21 7.79 -3.86
N LEU A 62 0.29 8.76 -4.65
CA LEU A 62 1.59 8.64 -5.33
C LEU A 62 2.75 8.52 -4.34
N ILE A 63 2.80 9.36 -3.31
CA ILE A 63 3.83 9.29 -2.25
C ILE A 63 3.76 7.94 -1.54
N THR A 64 2.55 7.46 -1.24
CA THR A 64 2.30 6.17 -0.61
C THR A 64 2.81 5.02 -1.48
N ALA A 65 2.59 5.08 -2.80
CA ALA A 65 3.07 4.07 -3.75
C ALA A 65 4.60 4.00 -3.77
N THR A 66 5.26 5.15 -3.82
CA THR A 66 6.72 5.23 -3.80
C THR A 66 7.30 4.67 -2.51
N ILE A 67 6.74 5.07 -1.36
CA ILE A 67 7.20 4.56 -0.05
C ILE A 67 6.99 3.04 0.03
N ASN A 68 5.83 2.53 -0.42
CA ASN A 68 5.57 1.09 -0.45
C ASN A 68 6.60 0.35 -1.31
N GLY A 69 6.85 0.83 -2.53
CA GLY A 69 7.83 0.22 -3.44
C GLY A 69 9.25 0.22 -2.86
N PHE A 70 9.67 1.32 -2.25
CA PHE A 70 10.96 1.41 -1.57
C PHE A 70 11.05 0.42 -0.40
N CYS A 71 10.04 0.41 0.48
CA CYS A 71 10.02 -0.51 1.63
C CYS A 71 9.98 -1.97 1.19
N LYS A 72 9.28 -2.31 0.10
CA LYS A 72 9.30 -3.67 -0.47
C LYS A 72 10.69 -4.13 -0.84
N GLN A 73 11.46 -3.26 -1.48
CA GLN A 73 12.83 -3.56 -1.88
C GLN A 73 13.81 -3.51 -0.69
N PHE A 74 13.51 -2.74 0.35
CA PHE A 74 14.32 -2.68 1.56
C PHE A 74 14.12 -3.92 2.47
N PHE A 75 12.88 -4.33 2.73
CA PHE A 75 12.56 -5.42 3.66
C PHE A 75 12.57 -6.80 3.01
N ARG A 76 12.20 -6.91 1.73
CA ARG A 76 12.24 -8.15 0.95
C ARG A 76 11.53 -9.34 1.60
N GLY A 77 10.43 -9.14 2.32
CA GLY A 77 9.74 -10.26 2.99
C GLY A 77 9.04 -11.24 2.03
N PRO A 78 8.97 -12.54 2.35
CA PRO A 78 8.23 -13.52 1.55
C PRO A 78 6.72 -13.32 1.70
N ARG A 79 5.95 -13.95 0.82
CA ARG A 79 4.48 -14.01 0.93
C ARG A 79 4.00 -15.39 1.38
N PRO A 80 2.83 -15.51 2.02
CA PRO A 80 2.29 -16.82 2.41
C PRO A 80 2.19 -17.80 1.24
N PHE A 81 1.66 -17.37 0.09
CA PHE A 81 1.53 -18.22 -1.10
C PHE A 81 2.87 -18.60 -1.78
N TRP A 82 3.97 -17.89 -1.48
CA TRP A 82 5.31 -18.33 -1.93
C TRP A 82 5.76 -19.56 -1.14
N LEU A 83 5.45 -19.60 0.16
CA LEU A 83 5.83 -20.68 1.06
C LEU A 83 4.88 -21.88 0.96
N GLU A 84 3.60 -21.62 0.71
CA GLU A 84 2.56 -22.65 0.55
C GLU A 84 1.57 -22.22 -0.55
N SER A 85 1.80 -22.72 -1.77
CA SER A 85 1.08 -22.32 -2.98
C SER A 85 -0.43 -22.61 -2.94
N THR A 86 -0.89 -23.52 -2.08
CA THR A 86 -2.31 -23.83 -1.88
C THR A 86 -3.08 -22.69 -1.21
N LEU A 87 -2.41 -21.76 -0.52
CA LEU A 87 -3.05 -20.69 0.25
C LEU A 87 -3.43 -19.45 -0.57
N GLY A 88 -2.99 -19.31 -1.82
CA GLY A 88 -3.25 -18.12 -2.62
C GLY A 88 -3.18 -18.39 -4.12
N THR A 89 -3.75 -17.48 -4.91
CA THR A 89 -3.84 -17.62 -6.39
C THR A 89 -3.31 -16.39 -7.15
N GLY A 90 -2.61 -15.48 -6.48
CA GLY A 90 -2.19 -14.21 -7.06
C GLY A 90 -0.69 -14.14 -7.32
N ASP A 91 -0.32 -13.99 -8.59
CA ASP A 91 1.05 -13.71 -9.02
C ASP A 91 1.26 -12.20 -9.13
N ASP A 92 1.54 -11.55 -8.00
CA ASP A 92 2.04 -10.18 -8.04
C ASP A 92 3.55 -10.14 -8.34
N GLY A 93 4.24 -11.29 -8.36
CA GLY A 93 5.69 -11.41 -8.46
C GLY A 93 6.50 -10.76 -7.33
N ARG A 94 5.93 -9.81 -6.58
CA ARG A 94 6.65 -8.84 -5.73
C ARG A 94 6.73 -9.21 -4.26
N TYR A 95 7.74 -8.72 -3.53
CA TYR A 95 7.87 -8.90 -2.07
C TYR A 95 6.62 -8.54 -1.26
N GLY A 96 6.44 -9.21 -0.10
CA GLY A 96 5.26 -9.09 0.76
C GLY A 96 5.24 -7.85 1.64
N ILE A 97 6.35 -7.50 2.28
CA ILE A 97 6.42 -6.43 3.29
C ILE A 97 6.72 -5.08 2.63
N PRO A 98 5.94 -4.01 2.84
CA PRO A 98 4.62 -3.94 3.48
C PRO A 98 3.48 -4.16 2.48
N SER A 99 2.29 -4.48 3.00
CA SER A 99 1.09 -4.68 2.19
C SER A 99 0.61 -3.37 1.53
N GLY A 100 0.73 -3.29 0.20
CA GLY A 100 0.29 -2.14 -0.59
C GLY A 100 -1.21 -1.88 -0.52
N HIS A 101 -2.04 -2.93 -0.56
CA HIS A 101 -3.51 -2.79 -0.47
C HIS A 101 -3.95 -2.11 0.83
N VAL A 102 -3.41 -2.57 1.97
CA VAL A 102 -3.68 -1.99 3.29
C VAL A 102 -3.13 -0.57 3.40
N GLN A 103 -1.91 -0.33 2.91
CA GLN A 103 -1.29 1.00 2.94
C GLN A 103 -2.12 2.01 2.12
N MET A 104 -2.53 1.66 0.90
CA MET A 104 -3.36 2.49 0.03
C MET A 104 -4.78 2.71 0.57
N SER A 105 -5.40 1.66 1.08
CA SER A 105 -6.72 1.78 1.71
C SER A 105 -6.66 2.68 2.94
N THR A 106 -5.61 2.57 3.75
CA THR A 106 -5.41 3.41 4.92
C THR A 106 -5.34 4.88 4.56
N ILE A 107 -4.52 5.26 3.56
CA ILE A 107 -4.41 6.67 3.17
C ILE A 107 -5.72 7.16 2.52
N PHE A 108 -6.36 6.33 1.70
CA PHE A 108 -7.59 6.67 0.99
C PHE A 108 -8.76 6.93 1.94
N TYR A 109 -9.13 5.94 2.76
CA TYR A 109 -10.29 6.03 3.65
C TYR A 109 -10.08 7.04 4.78
N THR A 110 -8.87 7.11 5.36
CA THR A 110 -8.57 8.09 6.42
C THR A 110 -8.64 9.52 5.89
N TYR A 111 -8.13 9.77 4.68
CA TYR A 111 -8.20 11.08 4.05
C TYR A 111 -9.65 11.49 3.74
N LEU A 112 -10.48 10.57 3.23
CA LEU A 112 -11.89 10.85 2.98
C LEU A 112 -12.66 11.13 4.29
N ALA A 113 -12.37 10.36 5.35
CA ALA A 113 -12.95 10.61 6.67
C ALA A 113 -12.59 12.02 7.18
N TYR A 114 -11.31 12.38 7.09
CA TYR A 114 -10.82 13.71 7.42
C TYR A 114 -11.49 14.82 6.61
N TRP A 115 -11.57 14.65 5.29
CA TRP A 115 -12.20 15.63 4.41
C TRP A 115 -13.70 15.79 4.69
N SER A 116 -14.40 14.71 5.06
CA SER A 116 -15.84 14.76 5.36
C SER A 116 -16.16 15.63 6.58
N GLY A 117 -15.20 15.79 7.52
CA GLY A 117 -15.39 16.46 8.79
C GLY A 117 -16.32 15.74 9.78
N LYS A 118 -16.77 14.51 9.46
CA LYS A 118 -17.76 13.77 10.26
C LYS A 118 -17.08 12.70 11.10
N GLY A 119 -17.34 12.70 12.41
CA GLY A 119 -16.75 11.73 13.35
C GLY A 119 -17.03 10.26 12.97
N TRP A 120 -18.25 9.95 12.54
CA TRP A 120 -18.62 8.59 12.11
C TRP A 120 -17.84 8.10 10.90
N ALA A 121 -17.32 9.00 10.06
CA ALA A 121 -16.56 8.60 8.87
C ALA A 121 -15.23 7.94 9.24
N TYR A 122 -14.64 8.27 10.39
CA TYR A 122 -13.44 7.59 10.90
C TYR A 122 -13.72 6.17 11.33
N LEU A 123 -14.91 5.88 11.89
CA LEU A 123 -15.31 4.51 12.20
C LEU A 123 -15.47 3.69 10.92
N VAL A 124 -16.13 4.25 9.89
CA VAL A 124 -16.26 3.60 8.58
C VAL A 124 -14.89 3.36 7.95
N ALA A 125 -13.98 4.33 8.02
CA ALA A 125 -12.61 4.16 7.54
C ALA A 125 -11.87 3.04 8.29
N ALA A 126 -11.95 3.01 9.62
CA ALA A 126 -11.32 1.97 10.43
C ALA A 126 -11.85 0.57 10.06
N ILE A 127 -13.16 0.42 9.88
CA ILE A 127 -13.78 -0.85 9.46
C ILE A 127 -13.29 -1.24 8.06
N ALA A 128 -13.28 -0.31 7.09
CA ALA A 128 -12.83 -0.59 5.73
C ALA A 128 -11.35 -1.02 5.68
N ILE A 129 -10.49 -0.37 6.47
CA ILE A 129 -9.06 -0.72 6.58
C ILE A 129 -8.89 -2.10 7.21
N LEU A 130 -9.63 -2.41 8.28
CA LEU A 130 -9.57 -3.71 8.93
C LEU A 130 -10.05 -4.84 8.01
N LEU A 131 -11.16 -4.61 7.28
CA LEU A 131 -11.67 -5.55 6.29
C LEU A 131 -10.68 -5.78 5.14
N MET A 132 -10.00 -4.73 4.68
CA MET A 132 -8.93 -4.86 3.70
C MET A 132 -7.77 -5.71 4.23
N ALA A 133 -7.30 -5.45 5.45
CA ALA A 133 -6.24 -6.24 6.07
C ALA A 133 -6.64 -7.71 6.21
N LEU A 134 -7.86 -7.97 6.69
CA LEU A 134 -8.40 -9.32 6.81
C LEU A 134 -8.49 -10.03 5.46
N SER A 135 -8.95 -9.33 4.41
CA SER A 135 -8.99 -9.85 3.04
C SER A 135 -7.61 -10.30 2.57
N ARG A 136 -6.57 -9.47 2.76
CA ARG A 136 -5.20 -9.81 2.31
C ARG A 136 -4.57 -10.98 3.07
N ILE A 137 -4.88 -11.11 4.36
CA ILE A 137 -4.46 -12.26 5.17
C ILE A 137 -5.23 -13.51 4.73
N TYR A 138 -6.56 -13.42 4.62
CA TYR A 138 -7.41 -14.54 4.23
C TYR A 138 -7.03 -15.10 2.85
N LEU A 139 -6.72 -14.25 1.88
CA LEU A 139 -6.33 -14.66 0.52
C LEU A 139 -4.88 -15.16 0.42
N GLY A 140 -4.17 -15.30 1.55
CA GLY A 140 -2.78 -15.76 1.60
C GLY A 140 -1.79 -14.82 0.92
N ALA A 141 -2.19 -13.56 0.68
CA ALA A 141 -1.36 -12.60 -0.05
C ALA A 141 -0.35 -11.89 0.84
N HIS A 142 -0.65 -11.75 2.13
CA HIS A 142 0.18 -11.02 3.09
C HIS A 142 0.10 -11.63 4.49
N PHE A 143 1.21 -11.56 5.22
CA PHE A 143 1.23 -11.86 6.65
C PHE A 143 0.65 -10.69 7.47
N ILE A 144 0.29 -10.95 8.73
CA ILE A 144 -0.22 -9.91 9.65
C ILE A 144 0.77 -8.75 9.75
N HIS A 145 2.05 -9.02 9.89
CA HIS A 145 3.07 -7.97 10.05
C HIS A 145 3.19 -7.08 8.80
N ASP A 146 3.00 -7.62 7.59
CA ASP A 146 2.92 -6.84 6.35
C ASP A 146 1.79 -5.81 6.42
N THR A 147 0.62 -6.24 6.94
CA THR A 147 -0.59 -5.39 7.03
C THR A 147 -0.44 -4.32 8.11
N ILE A 148 0.12 -4.67 9.27
CA ILE A 148 0.40 -3.73 10.36
C ILE A 148 1.39 -2.67 9.89
N LEU A 149 2.50 -3.07 9.25
CA LEU A 149 3.48 -2.11 8.77
C LEU A 149 2.89 -1.21 7.68
N GLY A 150 2.10 -1.75 6.76
CA GLY A 150 1.37 -0.96 5.76
C GLY A 150 0.45 0.09 6.40
N PHE A 151 -0.31 -0.28 7.42
CA PHE A 151 -1.14 0.66 8.18
C PHE A 151 -0.31 1.76 8.85
N LEU A 152 0.75 1.39 9.59
CA LEU A 152 1.59 2.33 10.32
C LEU A 152 2.29 3.35 9.41
N LEU A 153 2.81 2.90 8.26
CA LEU A 153 3.44 3.78 7.28
C LEU A 153 2.47 4.83 6.74
N SER A 154 1.24 4.42 6.41
CA SER A 154 0.21 5.36 5.95
C SER A 154 -0.32 6.28 7.05
N ALA A 155 -0.45 5.78 8.28
CA ALA A 155 -0.82 6.61 9.42
C ALA A 155 0.23 7.71 9.66
N LEU A 156 1.52 7.36 9.63
CA LEU A 156 2.62 8.31 9.76
C LEU A 156 2.62 9.33 8.62
N LEU A 157 2.45 8.87 7.37
CA LEU A 157 2.36 9.75 6.21
C LEU A 157 1.16 10.71 6.33
N PHE A 158 0.02 10.23 6.81
CA PHE A 158 -1.16 11.06 7.00
C PHE A 158 -0.94 12.11 8.10
N ILE A 159 -0.29 11.76 9.21
CA ILE A 159 0.12 12.73 10.24
C ILE A 159 1.05 13.79 9.65
N ALA A 160 2.05 13.39 8.87
CA ALA A 160 2.96 14.31 8.19
C ALA A 160 2.21 15.26 7.23
N PHE A 161 1.21 14.73 6.52
CA PHE A 161 0.31 15.54 5.69
C PHE A 161 -0.48 16.57 6.51
N LEU A 162 -1.06 16.19 7.66
CA LEU A 162 -1.79 17.12 8.52
C LEU A 162 -0.88 18.24 9.05
N VAL A 163 0.35 17.91 9.43
CA VAL A 163 1.36 18.90 9.84
C VAL A 163 1.67 19.85 8.68
N TRP A 164 1.94 19.30 7.49
CA TRP A 164 2.22 20.09 6.30
C TRP A 164 1.06 21.01 5.94
N GLN A 165 -0.16 20.48 5.97
CA GLN A 165 -1.38 21.20 5.64
C GLN A 165 -1.58 22.39 6.60
N ARG A 166 -1.43 22.18 7.90
CA ARG A 166 -1.57 23.26 8.89
C ARG A 166 -0.48 24.33 8.76
N ARG A 167 0.76 23.94 8.45
CA ARG A 167 1.92 24.86 8.49
C ARG A 167 2.20 25.59 7.18
N TYR A 168 1.98 24.95 6.04
CA TYR A 168 2.48 25.43 4.74
C TYR A 168 1.41 25.66 3.69
N GLU A 169 0.19 25.15 3.86
CA GLU A 169 -0.85 25.21 2.83
C GLU A 169 -1.23 26.64 2.44
N ALA A 170 -1.36 27.54 3.43
CA ALA A 170 -1.72 28.94 3.18
C ALA A 170 -0.66 29.67 2.33
N GLY A 171 0.62 29.40 2.57
CA GLY A 171 1.74 29.96 1.81
C GLY A 171 1.84 29.35 0.41
N PHE A 172 1.63 28.03 0.29
CA PHE A 172 1.59 27.33 -0.99
C PHE A 172 0.46 27.87 -1.90
N ARG A 173 -0.70 28.19 -1.31
CA ARG A 173 -1.85 28.75 -2.03
C ARG A 173 -1.62 30.16 -2.58
N LYS A 174 -0.68 30.94 -2.03
CA LYS A 174 -0.37 32.26 -2.60
C LYS A 174 0.54 32.20 -3.84
N ARG A 175 1.07 31.02 -4.19
CA ARG A 175 1.95 30.84 -5.35
C ARG A 175 1.17 30.85 -6.65
N ILE A 176 1.75 31.45 -7.69
CA ILE A 176 1.25 31.45 -9.06
C ILE A 176 1.12 30.03 -9.62
N LEU A 177 0.19 29.82 -10.55
CA LEU A 177 -0.16 28.51 -11.10
C LEU A 177 1.08 27.75 -11.63
N GLY A 178 1.98 28.43 -12.36
CA GLY A 178 3.20 27.82 -12.90
C GLY A 178 4.10 27.19 -11.82
N ARG A 179 4.23 27.83 -10.65
CA ARG A 179 4.99 27.26 -9.53
C ARG A 179 4.30 26.03 -8.92
N ARG A 180 2.96 25.99 -8.91
CA ARG A 180 2.22 24.82 -8.41
C ARG A 180 2.34 23.63 -9.36
N LEU A 181 2.27 23.88 -10.67
CA LEU A 181 2.50 22.85 -11.69
C LEU A 181 3.94 22.34 -11.65
N LEU A 182 4.92 23.22 -11.45
CA LEU A 182 6.30 22.81 -11.24
C LEU A 182 6.46 21.89 -10.02
N TYR A 183 5.85 22.22 -8.87
CA TYR A 183 5.88 21.31 -7.71
C TYR A 183 5.16 19.99 -7.98
N ALA A 184 4.04 20.02 -8.69
CA ALA A 184 3.29 18.81 -9.06
C ALA A 184 4.09 17.88 -9.98
N LEU A 185 5.01 18.42 -10.80
CA LEU A 185 5.92 17.63 -11.64
C LEU A 185 7.19 17.21 -10.87
N MET A 186 7.73 18.10 -10.05
CA MET A 186 9.00 17.87 -9.37
C MET A 186 8.90 16.91 -8.20
N VAL A 187 7.75 16.85 -7.51
CA VAL A 187 7.56 15.91 -6.41
C VAL A 187 7.59 14.46 -6.91
N PRO A 188 6.79 14.04 -7.93
CA PRO A 188 6.91 12.69 -8.49
C PRO A 188 8.29 12.39 -9.08
N ALA A 189 8.91 13.35 -9.79
CA ALA A 189 10.24 13.16 -10.35
C ALA A 189 11.30 12.97 -9.26
N GLY A 190 11.26 13.77 -8.19
CA GLY A 190 12.14 13.64 -7.04
C GLY A 190 11.94 12.33 -6.29
N LEU A 191 10.68 11.92 -6.08
CA LEU A 191 10.34 10.63 -5.48
C LEU A 191 10.86 9.46 -6.30
N THR A 192 10.76 9.54 -7.63
CA THR A 192 11.31 8.55 -8.55
C THR A 192 12.83 8.50 -8.48
N ALA A 193 13.50 9.66 -8.48
CA ALA A 193 14.95 9.71 -8.34
C ALA A 193 15.42 9.12 -7.00
N VAL A 194 14.76 9.46 -5.89
CA VAL A 194 15.03 8.87 -4.57
C VAL A 194 14.81 7.36 -4.58
N TYR A 195 13.74 6.89 -5.21
CA TYR A 195 13.48 5.45 -5.36
C TYR A 195 14.62 4.76 -6.12
N LEU A 196 15.01 5.28 -7.30
CA LEU A 196 16.08 4.70 -8.12
C LEU A 196 17.44 4.72 -7.39
N ILE A 197 17.80 5.83 -6.74
CA ILE A 197 19.01 5.92 -5.91
C ILE A 197 18.94 4.91 -4.76
N GLY A 198 17.76 4.77 -4.15
CA GLY A 198 17.49 3.78 -3.13
C GLY A 198 17.77 2.36 -3.59
N LEU A 199 17.30 1.99 -4.79
CA LEU A 199 17.57 0.67 -5.38
C LEU A 199 19.07 0.45 -5.60
N LEU A 200 19.79 1.46 -6.11
CA LEU A 200 21.23 1.39 -6.31
C LEU A 200 21.99 1.17 -4.98
N ILE A 201 21.52 1.75 -3.88
CA ILE A 201 22.15 1.62 -2.55
C ILE A 201 21.82 0.27 -1.90
N ILE A 202 20.57 -0.18 -2.01
CA ILE A 202 20.11 -1.44 -1.38
C ILE A 202 20.79 -2.66 -2.03
N GLY A 203 21.15 -2.58 -3.31
CA GLY A 203 21.88 -3.63 -4.01
C GLY A 203 21.03 -4.88 -4.29
N GLN A 204 21.67 -6.00 -4.63
CA GLN A 204 20.99 -7.25 -5.00
C GLN A 204 20.26 -7.93 -3.81
N PRO A 205 19.18 -8.69 -4.04
CA PRO A 205 18.52 -9.52 -3.03
C PRO A 205 19.49 -10.44 -2.27
N ASN A 206 19.36 -10.50 -0.95
CA ASN A 206 20.13 -11.45 -0.16
C ASN A 206 19.60 -12.87 -0.41
N SER A 207 20.39 -13.72 -1.06
CA SER A 207 20.05 -15.12 -1.32
C SER A 207 20.23 -16.04 -0.10
N ASN A 208 20.78 -15.54 1.01
CA ASN A 208 20.99 -16.32 2.24
C ASN A 208 19.76 -16.31 3.16
N VAL A 209 18.58 -16.51 2.58
CA VAL A 209 17.32 -16.66 3.33
C VAL A 209 16.66 -18.00 2.98
N PRO A 210 15.95 -18.66 3.94
CA PRO A 210 15.43 -20.02 3.72
C PRO A 210 14.42 -20.18 2.57
N TRP A 211 13.87 -19.08 2.08
CA TRP A 211 12.86 -19.02 1.02
C TRP A 211 13.40 -18.35 -0.25
N ALA A 212 14.72 -18.17 -0.38
CA ALA A 212 15.35 -17.51 -1.54
C ALA A 212 14.98 -18.20 -2.86
N ASP A 213 14.89 -19.52 -2.86
CA ASP A 213 14.51 -20.32 -4.01
C ASP A 213 13.03 -20.18 -4.43
N LEU A 214 12.22 -19.51 -3.60
CA LEU A 214 10.80 -19.24 -3.85
C LEU A 214 10.55 -17.79 -4.32
N ILE A 215 11.59 -16.97 -4.41
CA ILE A 215 11.49 -15.61 -4.97
C ILE A 215 11.17 -15.73 -6.46
N PRO A 216 10.11 -15.08 -6.98
CA PRO A 216 9.80 -15.07 -8.42
C PRO A 216 10.97 -14.53 -9.26
N THR A 217 11.16 -15.08 -10.47
CA THR A 217 12.26 -14.67 -11.37
C THR A 217 12.24 -13.17 -11.64
N ALA A 218 11.07 -12.57 -11.84
CA ALA A 218 10.91 -11.13 -12.03
C ALA A 218 11.44 -10.26 -10.86
N GLU A 219 11.47 -10.77 -9.63
CA GLU A 219 12.08 -10.07 -8.48
C GLU A 219 13.56 -10.45 -8.25
N ARG A 220 14.05 -11.51 -8.89
CA ARG A 220 15.49 -11.84 -8.92
C ARG A 220 16.22 -11.09 -10.03
N GLU A 221 15.62 -11.00 -11.21
CA GLU A 221 16.18 -10.41 -12.44
C GLU A 221 15.86 -8.92 -12.57
N GLY A 222 15.00 -8.35 -11.72
CA GLY A 222 14.56 -6.95 -11.75
C GLY A 222 15.64 -5.89 -11.48
N ILE A 223 16.92 -6.23 -11.62
CA ILE A 223 18.07 -5.32 -11.62
C ILE A 223 18.88 -5.41 -12.94
N ASP A 224 18.63 -6.41 -13.81
CA ASP A 224 19.51 -6.71 -14.96
C ASP A 224 18.93 -6.44 -16.37
N ASP A 225 17.80 -5.74 -16.53
CA ASP A 225 17.30 -5.24 -17.83
C ASP A 225 17.03 -3.71 -17.84
#